data_AF-A3JKE3-F1
#
_entry.id   AF-A3JKE3-F1
#
_cell.length_a   1.000
_cell.length_b   1.000
_cell.length_c   1.000
_cell.angle_alpha   90.00
_cell.angle_beta   90.00
_cell.angle_gamma   90.00
#
_symmetry.space_group_name_H-M   'P 1'
#
loop_
_entity.id
_entity.type
_entity.pdbx_description
1 polymer ?
#
loop_
_entity_poly.entity_id
_entity_poly.type
_entity_poly.pdbx_seq_one_letter_code
_entity_poly.pdbx_strand_id
1 'polypeptide(L)'
;MCELSTFAETPTFERIADWVSSMIPGALVSIMRFHPDTNSLSLMPSGRFSDDYFRAMQDVPVSENVSTCGTAAFTKQLVITDNIQQDTRWDGFQDIAETEGVQACWSMPIRRLQK
;
A
#
# COMPACT_ATOMS: atom_id res chain seq x y z
N MET A 1 1.23 1.69 -40.67
CA MET A 1 0.29 2.47 -39.84
C MET A 1 0.76 2.27 -38.42
N CYS A 2 1.35 3.31 -37.82
CA CYS A 2 2.16 3.23 -36.61
C CYS A 2 1.51 2.43 -35.49
N GLU A 3 2.26 1.46 -34.98
CA GLU A 3 2.14 0.98 -33.61
C GLU A 3 2.32 2.19 -32.69
N LEU A 4 1.20 2.70 -32.17
CA LEU A 4 1.19 3.48 -30.94
C LEU A 4 1.31 2.48 -29.80
N SER A 5 2.46 1.81 -29.68
CA SER A 5 3.00 1.45 -28.40
C SER A 5 3.32 2.78 -27.71
N THR A 6 2.27 3.37 -27.11
CA THR A 6 2.42 4.29 -26.01
C THR A 6 3.36 3.58 -25.05
N PHE A 7 4.63 4.00 -25.04
CA PHE A 7 5.47 3.86 -23.88
C PHE A 7 4.74 4.62 -22.78
N ALA A 8 3.74 3.96 -22.18
CA ALA A 8 3.23 4.36 -20.89
C ALA A 8 4.48 4.37 -20.03
N GLU A 9 4.89 5.54 -19.58
CA GLU A 9 5.92 5.67 -18.57
C GLU A 9 5.40 4.89 -17.36
N THR A 10 5.71 3.59 -17.30
CA THR A 10 5.40 2.76 -16.14
C THR A 10 6.12 3.46 -15.00
N PRO A 11 5.39 4.12 -14.08
CA PRO A 11 6.01 4.92 -13.03
C PRO A 11 7.04 4.02 -12.36
N THR A 12 8.25 4.52 -12.06
CA THR A 12 9.35 3.70 -11.51
C THR A 12 8.90 2.81 -10.35
N PHE A 13 7.93 3.30 -9.56
CA PHE A 13 7.24 2.60 -8.50
C PHE A 13 6.50 1.33 -8.93
N GLU A 14 5.80 1.33 -10.06
CA GLU A 14 5.13 0.14 -10.59
C GLU A 14 6.12 -0.95 -10.96
N ARG A 15 7.26 -0.58 -11.56
CA ARG A 15 8.33 -1.55 -11.88
C ARG A 15 8.96 -2.15 -10.63
N ILE A 16 9.13 -1.35 -9.57
CA ILE A 16 9.60 -1.84 -8.28
C ILE A 16 8.57 -2.81 -7.70
N ALA A 17 7.28 -2.48 -7.76
CA ALA A 17 6.22 -3.33 -7.26
C ALA A 17 6.16 -4.67 -8.01
N ASP A 18 6.23 -4.68 -9.35
CA ASP A 18 6.30 -5.91 -10.14
C ASP A 18 7.49 -6.79 -9.78
N TRP A 19 8.66 -6.16 -9.62
CA TRP A 19 9.86 -6.88 -9.23
C TRP A 19 9.71 -7.52 -7.86
N VAL A 20 9.16 -6.81 -6.87
CA VAL A 20 8.90 -7.38 -5.53
C VAL A 20 7.86 -8.50 -5.60
N SER A 21 6.75 -8.32 -6.34
CA SER A 21 5.75 -9.36 -6.53
C SER A 21 6.32 -10.62 -7.18
N SER A 22 7.31 -10.49 -8.06
CA SER A 22 7.97 -11.66 -8.67
C SER A 22 8.79 -12.50 -7.68
N MET A 23 9.23 -11.92 -6.57
CA MET A 23 10.00 -12.64 -5.54
C MET A 23 9.09 -13.39 -4.55
N ILE A 24 7.83 -12.96 -4.40
CA ILE A 24 6.87 -13.54 -3.45
C ILE A 24 5.56 -13.82 -4.21
N PRO A 25 5.45 -14.98 -4.88
CA PRO A 25 4.25 -15.33 -5.62
C PRO A 25 3.00 -15.24 -4.75
N GLY A 26 1.97 -14.55 -5.24
CA GLY A 26 0.71 -14.32 -4.52
C GLY A 26 0.69 -13.09 -3.60
N ALA A 27 1.82 -12.40 -3.41
CA ALA A 27 1.83 -11.13 -2.67
C ALA A 27 1.37 -9.95 -3.55
N LEU A 28 0.41 -9.19 -3.03
CA LEU A 28 0.07 -7.88 -3.57
C LEU A 28 1.04 -6.83 -3.03
N VAL A 29 1.63 -6.05 -3.93
CA VAL A 29 2.58 -4.99 -3.57
C VAL A 29 1.98 -3.64 -3.91
N SER A 30 1.84 -2.81 -2.88
CA SER A 30 1.40 -1.41 -2.99
C SER A 30 2.50 -0.45 -2.56
N ILE A 31 2.39 0.78 -3.06
CA ILE A 31 3.17 1.91 -2.58
C ILE A 31 2.18 2.98 -2.13
N MET A 32 2.35 3.43 -0.89
CA MET A 32 1.52 4.48 -0.28
C MET A 32 2.25 5.81 -0.37
N ARG A 33 1.57 6.85 -0.86
CA ARG A 33 2.07 8.22 -0.86
C ARG A 33 1.70 8.92 0.44
N PHE A 34 2.68 9.56 1.07
CA PHE A 34 2.44 10.41 2.24
C PHE A 34 2.03 11.83 1.85
N HIS A 35 0.98 12.32 2.50
CA HIS A 35 0.42 13.65 2.35
C HIS A 35 0.68 14.46 3.64
N PRO A 36 1.64 15.41 3.64
CA PRO A 36 2.03 16.13 4.85
C PRO A 36 0.93 17.08 5.37
N ASP A 37 0.10 17.64 4.49
CA ASP A 37 -0.91 18.63 4.86
C ASP A 37 -2.06 18.01 5.68
N THR A 38 -2.42 16.77 5.37
CA THR A 38 -3.50 16.00 6.01
C THR A 38 -2.97 14.95 6.98
N ASN A 39 -1.64 14.74 7.03
CA ASN A 39 -0.98 13.66 7.75
C ASN A 39 -1.61 12.27 7.45
N SER A 40 -1.80 11.99 6.15
CA SER A 40 -2.44 10.77 5.65
C SER A 40 -1.58 10.04 4.61
N LEU A 41 -1.94 8.79 4.34
CA LEU A 41 -1.40 7.95 3.28
C LEU A 41 -2.48 7.67 2.25
N SER A 42 -2.12 7.71 0.98
CA SER A 42 -3.01 7.31 -0.12
C SER A 42 -2.34 6.28 -1.00
N LEU A 43 -3.09 5.25 -1.37
CA LEU A 43 -2.62 4.23 -2.29
C LEU A 43 -2.28 4.88 -3.64
N MET A 44 -1.09 4.58 -4.15
CA MET A 44 -0.73 5.01 -5.50
C MET A 44 -1.56 4.22 -6.52
N PRO A 45 -2.09 4.88 -7.57
CA PRO A 45 -2.79 4.19 -8.65
C PRO A 45 -1.95 3.06 -9.21
N SER A 46 -2.56 1.88 -9.33
CA SER A 46 -1.95 0.72 -9.99
C SER A 46 -3.04 -0.20 -10.50
N GLY A 47 -2.75 -0.99 -11.53
CA GLY A 47 -3.69 -1.99 -12.07
C GLY A 47 -3.76 -3.30 -11.27
N ARG A 48 -3.32 -3.31 -10.00
CA ARG A 48 -3.19 -4.54 -9.17
C ARG A 48 -4.28 -4.69 -8.12
N PHE A 49 -5.05 -3.64 -7.86
CA PHE A 49 -6.10 -3.63 -6.85
C PHE A 49 -7.45 -3.34 -7.49
N SER A 50 -8.53 -3.81 -6.86
CA SER A 50 -9.88 -3.38 -7.24
C SER A 50 -10.07 -1.88 -7.03
N ASP A 51 -11.01 -1.29 -7.77
CA ASP A 51 -11.39 0.12 -7.60
C ASP A 51 -11.90 0.42 -6.19
N ASP A 52 -12.59 -0.55 -5.56
CA ASP A 52 -13.17 -0.38 -4.23
C ASP A 52 -12.09 -0.39 -3.15
N TYR A 53 -11.12 -1.31 -3.24
CA TYR A 53 -9.95 -1.30 -2.36
C TYR A 53 -9.11 -0.04 -2.57
N PHE A 54 -8.93 0.40 -3.83
CA PHE A 54 -8.23 1.64 -4.13
C PHE A 54 -8.89 2.84 -3.46
N ARG A 55 -10.21 2.99 -3.56
CA ARG A 55 -10.94 4.08 -2.90
C ARG A 55 -10.87 4.01 -1.38
N ALA A 56 -10.95 2.81 -0.80
CA ALA A 56 -10.89 2.63 0.64
C ALA A 56 -9.51 2.97 1.23
N MET A 57 -8.44 2.79 0.46
CA MET A 57 -7.06 3.04 0.89
C MET A 57 -6.57 4.47 0.59
N GLN A 58 -7.49 5.40 0.34
CA GLN A 58 -7.17 6.83 0.24
C GLN A 58 -7.30 7.51 1.60
N ASP A 59 -6.40 8.46 1.86
CA ASP A 59 -6.39 9.29 3.06
C ASP A 59 -6.37 8.51 4.39
N VAL A 60 -5.75 7.33 4.39
CA VAL A 60 -5.51 6.51 5.59
C VAL A 60 -4.68 7.31 6.60
N PRO A 61 -5.18 7.56 7.83
CA PRO A 61 -4.47 8.38 8.81
C PRO A 61 -3.10 7.80 9.22
N VAL A 62 -2.08 8.66 9.31
CA VAL A 62 -0.80 8.30 9.94
C VAL A 62 -0.91 8.48 11.45
N SER A 63 -1.23 7.39 12.14
CA SER A 63 -1.39 7.38 13.60
C SER A 63 -1.04 6.01 14.20
N GLU A 64 -0.95 5.98 15.53
CA GLU A 64 -0.80 4.72 16.26
C GLU A 64 -2.07 3.88 16.08
N ASN A 65 -1.88 2.59 15.78
CA ASN A 65 -2.95 1.61 15.61
C ASN A 65 -3.94 1.86 14.46
N VAL A 66 -3.48 2.41 13.34
CA VAL A 66 -4.30 2.53 12.12
C VAL A 66 -3.62 1.85 10.95
N SER A 67 -4.23 0.77 10.48
CA SER A 67 -3.73 -0.16 9.46
C SER A 67 -2.28 -0.61 9.69
N THR A 68 -1.75 -1.46 8.82
CA THR A 68 -0.32 -1.76 8.82
C THR A 68 0.50 -0.53 8.37
N CYS A 69 0.09 0.13 7.29
CA CYS A 69 0.88 1.21 6.67
C CYS A 69 0.82 2.53 7.46
N GLY A 70 -0.35 2.91 8.00
CA GLY A 70 -0.50 4.09 8.85
C GLY A 70 0.33 3.97 10.13
N THR A 71 0.26 2.83 10.81
CA THR A 71 1.09 2.52 11.99
C THR A 71 2.59 2.51 11.65
N ALA A 72 2.99 1.94 10.50
CA ALA A 72 4.38 1.96 10.05
C ALA A 72 4.88 3.39 9.82
N ALA A 73 4.10 4.23 9.12
CA ALA A 73 4.44 5.62 8.88
C ALA A 73 4.56 6.43 10.18
N PHE A 74 3.70 6.15 11.17
CA PHE A 74 3.73 6.79 12.49
C PHE A 74 4.96 6.40 13.29
N THR A 75 5.21 5.10 13.45
CA THR A 75 6.32 4.56 14.25
C THR A 75 7.68 4.69 13.55
N LYS A 76 7.68 4.84 12.22
CA LYS A 76 8.86 4.86 11.35
C LYS A 76 9.65 3.55 11.41
N GLN A 77 8.96 2.44 11.67
CA GLN A 77 9.52 1.09 11.78
C GLN A 77 8.79 0.13 10.83
N LEU A 78 9.40 -1.04 10.60
CA LEU A 78 8.70 -2.17 10.00
C LEU A 78 7.53 -2.56 10.90
N VAL A 79 6.34 -2.67 10.30
CA VAL A 79 5.15 -3.18 10.97
C VAL A 79 4.61 -4.36 10.19
N ILE A 80 4.25 -5.41 10.90
CA ILE A 80 3.68 -6.64 10.35
C ILE A 80 2.32 -6.89 11.02
N THR A 81 1.34 -7.28 10.22
CA THR A 81 0.02 -7.77 10.61
C THR A 81 -0.13 -9.17 10.03
N ASP A 82 -0.04 -10.18 10.87
CA ASP A 82 -0.07 -11.59 10.44
C ASP A 82 -1.49 -12.08 10.11
N ASN A 83 -2.52 -11.47 10.72
CA ASN A 83 -3.92 -11.76 10.43
C ASN A 83 -4.76 -10.49 10.54
N ILE A 84 -5.15 -9.94 9.39
CA ILE A 84 -5.94 -8.69 9.30
C ILE A 84 -7.29 -8.83 9.98
N GLN A 85 -7.93 -10.00 9.92
CA GLN A 85 -9.27 -10.22 10.50
C GLN A 85 -9.28 -10.23 12.03
N GLN A 86 -8.11 -10.34 12.66
CA GLN A 86 -7.96 -10.37 14.12
C GLN A 86 -7.20 -9.16 14.66
N ASP A 87 -6.75 -8.26 13.80
CA ASP A 87 -5.92 -7.14 14.16
C ASP A 87 -6.75 -5.86 14.27
N THR A 88 -6.85 -5.30 15.48
CA THR A 88 -7.62 -4.08 15.75
C THR A 88 -7.14 -2.86 14.99
N ARG A 89 -5.90 -2.87 14.47
CA ARG A 89 -5.41 -1.77 13.63
C ARG A 89 -6.17 -1.69 12.31
N TRP A 90 -6.78 -2.79 11.87
CA TRP A 90 -7.57 -2.85 10.65
C TRP A 90 -9.05 -2.57 10.86
N ASP A 91 -9.47 -2.09 12.05
CA ASP A 91 -10.85 -1.72 12.34
C ASP A 91 -11.41 -0.75 11.27
N GLY A 92 -12.47 -1.19 10.59
CA GLY A 92 -13.11 -0.47 9.48
C GLY A 92 -12.54 -0.79 8.09
N PHE A 93 -11.49 -1.60 8.00
CA PHE A 93 -10.86 -2.04 6.76
C PHE A 93 -10.84 -3.57 6.59
N GLN A 94 -11.30 -4.35 7.58
CA GLN A 94 -11.26 -5.82 7.52
C GLN A 94 -12.02 -6.39 6.32
N ASP A 95 -13.26 -5.94 6.11
CA ASP A 95 -14.14 -6.47 5.06
C ASP A 95 -13.59 -6.17 3.65
N ILE A 96 -13.04 -4.97 3.45
CA ILE A 96 -12.47 -4.59 2.14
C ILE A 96 -11.15 -5.32 1.89
N ALA A 97 -10.36 -5.58 2.93
CA ALA A 97 -9.15 -6.40 2.82
C ALA A 97 -9.48 -7.85 2.48
N GLU A 98 -10.52 -8.43 3.10
CA GLU A 98 -10.99 -9.78 2.78
C GLU A 98 -11.48 -9.88 1.34
N THR A 99 -12.27 -8.91 0.90
CA THR A 99 -12.78 -8.85 -0.49
C THR A 99 -11.64 -8.75 -1.51
N GLU A 100 -10.57 -8.03 -1.18
CA GLU A 100 -9.36 -7.93 -2.00
C GLU A 100 -8.45 -9.17 -1.90
N GLY A 101 -8.74 -10.10 -0.98
CA GLY A 101 -7.92 -11.29 -0.73
C GLY A 101 -6.64 -11.02 0.08
N VAL A 102 -6.56 -9.87 0.76
CA VAL A 102 -5.43 -9.49 1.61
C VAL A 102 -5.68 -10.00 3.04
N GLN A 103 -4.95 -11.04 3.44
CA GLN A 103 -5.11 -11.70 4.75
C GLN A 103 -4.06 -11.25 5.77
N ALA A 104 -2.89 -10.87 5.29
CA ALA A 104 -1.75 -10.43 6.07
C ALA A 104 -1.07 -9.27 5.34
N CYS A 105 -0.41 -8.38 6.07
CA CYS A 105 0.23 -7.22 5.47
C CYS A 105 1.46 -6.81 6.28
N TRP A 106 2.53 -6.45 5.59
CA TRP A 106 3.69 -5.79 6.17
C TRP A 106 3.91 -4.44 5.48
N SER A 107 4.46 -3.48 6.21
CA SER A 107 4.76 -2.16 5.67
C SER A 107 6.08 -1.64 6.21
N MET A 108 6.93 -1.17 5.29
CA MET A 108 8.23 -0.59 5.60
C MET A 108 8.26 0.88 5.13
N PRO A 109 8.44 1.85 6.04
CA PRO A 109 8.48 3.26 5.67
C PRO A 109 9.72 3.60 4.82
N ILE A 110 9.51 4.20 3.65
CA ILE A 110 10.59 4.75 2.83
C ILE A 110 10.89 6.17 3.32
N ARG A 111 12.05 6.35 3.95
CA ARG A 111 12.47 7.64 4.51
C ARG A 111 13.64 8.21 3.75
N ARG A 112 13.71 9.54 3.66
CA ARG A 112 14.94 10.20 3.23
C ARG A 112 16.05 9.85 4.22
N LEU A 113 17.22 9.49 3.70
CA LEU A 113 18.43 9.41 4.50
C LEU A 113 18.73 10.81 5.05
N GLN A 114 18.70 10.95 6.38
CA GLN A 114 19.23 12.14 7.05
C GLN A 114 20.73 11.92 7.18
N LYS A 115 21.52 12.78 6.54
CA LYS A 115 22.97 12.87 6.76
C LYS A 115 23.24 13.70 8.00
#